data_AF-A0A974SAM3-F1
#
_entry.id   AF-A0A974SAM3-F1
#
_cell.length_a   1.000
_cell.length_b   1.000
_cell.length_c   1.000
_cell.angle_alpha   90.00
_cell.angle_beta   90.00
_cell.angle_gamma   90.00
#
_symmetry.space_group_name_H-M   'P 1'
#
loop_
_entity.id
_entity.type
_entity.pdbx_description
1 polymer ?
#
loop_
_entity_poly.entity_id
_entity_poly.type
_entity_poly.pdbx_seq_one_letter_code
_entity_poly.pdbx_strand_id
1 'polypeptide(L)' 'MNAALLALCARLQVPFIDVFQPLEAGGLWQAEAAAWDGAHPGAAGYQQMADLVSAHPAWRRFIEGGE' A
#
# COMPACT_ATOMS: atom_id res chain seq x y z
N MET A 1 12.71 3.71 -4.19
CA MET A 1 12.34 4.53 -3.01
C MET A 1 11.97 3.66 -1.81
N ASN A 2 11.11 2.65 -1.98
CA ASN A 2 10.67 1.77 -0.87
C ASN A 2 11.79 1.02 -0.12
N ALA A 3 12.87 0.63 -0.78
CA ALA A 3 13.93 -0.16 -0.14
C ALA A 3 14.58 0.55 1.07
N ALA A 4 14.77 1.87 1.01
CA ALA A 4 15.33 2.62 2.12
C ALA A 4 14.35 2.75 3.30
N LEU A 5 13.06 2.94 3.00
CA LEU A 5 12.00 2.98 4.01
C LEU A 5 11.81 1.61 4.68
N LEU A 6 11.80 0.54 3.89
CA LEU A 6 11.75 -0.84 4.39
C LEU A 6 12.92 -1.12 5.35
N ALA A 7 14.14 -0.75 4.97
CA ALA A 7 15.32 -0.91 5.81
C ALA A 7 15.23 -0.09 7.11
N LEU A 8 14.70 1.13 7.06
CA LEU A 8 14.49 1.96 8.24
C LEU A 8 13.42 1.37 9.17
N CYS A 9 12.27 0.97 8.64
CA CYS A 9 11.20 0.33 9.39
C CYS A 9 11.68 -0.95 10.08
N ALA A 10 12.47 -1.77 9.38
CA ALA A 10 13.10 -2.96 9.96
C ALA A 10 14.01 -2.61 11.16
N ARG A 11 14.84 -1.56 11.04
CA ARG A 11 15.69 -1.09 12.15
C ARG A 11 14.91 -0.57 13.34
N LEU A 12 13.77 0.08 13.09
CA LEU A 12 12.90 0.64 14.11
C LEU A 12 11.87 -0.37 14.66
N GLN A 13 11.88 -1.61 14.16
CA GLN A 13 10.86 -2.64 14.47
C GLN A 13 9.42 -2.17 14.20
N VAL A 14 9.25 -1.29 13.20
CA VAL A 14 7.94 -0.82 12.74
C VAL A 14 7.51 -1.66 11.55
N PRO A 15 6.28 -2.22 11.52
CA PRO A 15 5.79 -2.92 10.33
C PRO A 15 5.72 -1.99 9.12
N PHE A 16 6.16 -2.49 7.96
CA PHE A 16 6.08 -1.79 6.68
C PHE A 16 5.21 -2.60 5.72
N ILE A 17 4.24 -1.95 5.08
CA ILE A 17 3.38 -2.55 4.06
C ILE A 17 3.77 -1.96 2.71
N ASP A 18 4.35 -2.77 1.83
CA ASP A 18 4.66 -2.31 0.47
C ASP A 18 3.40 -2.38 -0.41
N VAL A 19 2.75 -1.24 -0.59
CA VAL A 19 1.65 -1.08 -1.55
C VAL A 19 2.14 -0.62 -2.92
N PHE A 20 3.34 -0.05 -3.02
CA PHE A 20 3.80 0.58 -4.26
C PHE A 20 4.13 -0.48 -5.31
N GLN A 21 4.98 -1.47 -4.99
CA GLN A 21 5.37 -2.50 -5.97
C GLN A 21 4.18 -3.24 -6.58
N PRO A 22 3.20 -3.76 -5.80
CA PRO A 22 2.06 -4.44 -6.38
C PRO A 22 1.13 -3.53 -7.19
N LEU A 23 0.89 -2.30 -6.73
CA LEU A 23 0.05 -1.34 -7.47
C LEU A 23 0.73 -0.87 -8.76
N GLU A 24 2.05 -0.65 -8.70
CA GLU A 24 2.84 -0.27 -9.88
C GLU A 24 2.76 -1.36 -10.94
N ALA A 25 3.00 -2.62 -10.55
CA ALA A 25 2.96 -3.77 -11.44
C ALA A 25 1.56 -4.03 -12.01
N GLY A 26 0.50 -3.73 -11.25
CA GLY A 26 -0.90 -3.88 -11.68
C GLY A 26 -1.36 -2.83 -12.70
N GLY A 27 -0.73 -1.65 -12.74
CA GLY A 27 -0.97 -0.62 -13.75
C GLY A 27 -2.30 0.16 -13.65
N LEU A 28 -3.29 -0.36 -12.90
CA LEU A 28 -4.61 0.25 -12.77
C LEU A 28 -4.55 1.63 -12.11
N TRP A 29 -3.72 1.77 -11.07
CA TRP A 29 -3.54 3.05 -10.38
C TRP A 29 -3.11 4.15 -11.36
N GLN A 30 -2.09 3.87 -12.18
CA GLN A 30 -1.56 4.83 -13.14
C GLN A 30 -2.56 5.12 -14.26
N ALA A 31 -3.28 4.09 -14.72
CA ALA A 31 -4.29 4.26 -15.76
C ALA A 31 -5.44 5.17 -15.29
N GLU A 32 -5.96 4.96 -14.08
CA GLU A 32 -7.02 5.80 -13.53
C GLU A 32 -6.51 7.21 -13.20
N ALA A 33 -5.31 7.35 -12.64
CA ALA A 33 -4.71 8.66 -12.38
C ALA A 33 -4.51 9.47 -13.67
N ALA A 34 -3.99 8.85 -14.73
CA ALA A 34 -3.80 9.51 -16.02
C ALA A 34 -5.11 9.95 -16.69
N ALA A 35 -6.24 9.31 -16.35
CA ALA A 35 -7.56 9.67 -16.87
C ALA A 35 -8.20 10.88 -16.15
N TRP A 36 -7.61 11.37 -15.05
CA TRP A 36 -8.15 12.48 -14.28
C TRP A 36 -7.12 13.60 -14.04
N ASP A 37 -6.36 13.52 -12.96
CA ASP A 37 -5.49 14.61 -12.49
C ASP A 37 -3.99 14.28 -12.52
N GLY A 38 -3.65 13.08 -13.01
CA GLY A 38 -2.30 12.56 -13.10
C GLY A 38 -1.73 12.00 -11.79
N ALA A 39 -2.50 11.98 -10.69
CA ALA A 39 -2.00 11.54 -9.38
C ALA A 39 -2.93 10.56 -8.66
N HIS A 40 -4.24 10.83 -8.64
CA HIS A 40 -5.20 10.07 -7.85
C HIS A 40 -5.97 9.09 -8.72
N PRO A 41 -6.04 7.80 -8.33
CA PRO A 41 -6.83 6.82 -9.05
C PRO A 41 -8.34 7.01 -8.76
N GLY A 42 -9.14 6.19 -9.42
CA GLY A 42 -10.55 6.04 -9.11
C GLY A 42 -10.78 5.05 -7.97
N ALA A 43 -12.04 4.65 -7.80
CA ALA A 43 -12.44 3.74 -6.73
C ALA A 43 -11.75 2.37 -6.81
N ALA A 44 -11.48 1.85 -8.03
CA ALA A 44 -10.89 0.54 -8.18
C ALA A 44 -9.40 0.52 -7.81
N GLY A 45 -8.63 1.56 -8.15
CA GLY A 45 -7.25 1.69 -7.69
C GLY A 45 -7.14 1.81 -6.16
N TYR A 46 -8.05 2.57 -5.53
CA TYR A 46 -8.12 2.60 -4.06
C TYR A 46 -8.54 1.26 -3.45
N GLN A 47 -9.44 0.51 -4.09
CA GLN A 47 -9.82 -0.82 -3.62
C GLN A 47 -8.62 -1.77 -3.63
N GLN A 48 -7.79 -1.78 -4.69
CA GLN A 48 -6.57 -2.60 -4.72
C GLN A 48 -5.60 -2.25 -3.58
N MET A 49 -5.44 -0.96 -3.26
CA MET A 49 -4.64 -0.54 -2.12
C MET A 49 -5.23 -1.05 -0.79
N ALA A 50 -6.55 -0.95 -0.62
CA ALA A 50 -7.24 -1.43 0.58
C ALA A 50 -7.13 -2.95 0.76
N ASP A 51 -7.19 -3.71 -0.33
CA ASP A 51 -7.03 -5.17 -0.32
C ASP A 51 -5.62 -5.58 0.12
N LEU A 52 -4.59 -4.87 -0.35
CA LEU A 52 -3.19 -5.11 0.06
C LEU A 52 -2.98 -4.82 1.55
N VAL A 53 -3.52 -3.71 2.04
CA VAL A 53 -3.42 -3.33 3.46
C VAL A 53 -4.18 -4.32 4.33
N SER A 54 -5.43 -4.63 3.99
CA SER A 54 -6.30 -5.51 4.79
C SER A 54 -5.78 -6.95 4.88
N ALA A 55 -5.13 -7.47 3.83
CA ALA A 55 -4.52 -8.79 3.84
C ALA A 55 -3.25 -8.86 4.72
N HIS A 56 -2.58 -7.72 4.97
CA HIS A 56 -1.26 -7.71 5.61
C HIS A 56 -1.33 -8.16 7.08
N PRO A 57 -0.54 -9.15 7.53
CA PRO A 57 -0.61 -9.68 8.90
C PRO A 57 -0.40 -8.63 10.00
N ALA A 58 0.48 -7.65 9.77
CA ALA A 58 0.71 -6.60 10.76
C ALA A 58 -0.49 -5.64 10.90
N TRP A 59 -1.20 -5.38 9.80
CA TRP A 59 -2.42 -4.57 9.85
C TRP A 59 -3.53 -5.33 10.56
N ARG A 60 -3.73 -6.61 10.21
CA ARG A 60 -4.67 -7.50 10.90
C ARG A 60 -4.41 -7.55 12.40
N ARG A 61 -3.16 -7.77 12.81
CA ARG A 61 -2.78 -7.74 14.24
C ARG A 61 -3.07 -6.40 14.91
N PHE A 62 -2.87 -5.28 14.22
CA PHE A 62 -3.16 -3.95 14.75
C PHE A 62 -4.66 -3.71 14.98
N ILE A 63 -5.52 -4.13 14.03
CA ILE A 63 -6.98 -3.93 14.13
C ILE A 63 -7.69 -5.00 14.96
N GLU A 64 -7.13 -6.21 15.03
CA GLU A 64 -7.69 -7.35 15.78
C GLU A 64 -7.17 -7.41 17.23
N GLY A 65 -5.99 -6.86 17.49
CA GLY A 65 -5.25 -7.02 18.75
C GLY A 65 -5.11 -5.74 19.57
N GLY A 66 -6.17 -4.91 19.63
CA GLY A 66 -6.20 -3.76 20.53
C GLY A 66 -6.29 -4.17 22.01
N GLU A 67 -5.14 -4.38 22.65
CA GLU A 67 -4.94 -4.16 24.09
C GLU A 67 -4.15 -2.87 24.32
#